data_AF-A0A4Q1CYT8-F1
#
_entry.id   AF-A0A4Q1CYT8-F1
#
_cell.length_a   1.000
_cell.length_b   1.000
_cell.length_c   1.000
_cell.angle_alpha   90.00
_cell.angle_beta   90.00
_cell.angle_gamma   90.00
#
_symmetry.space_group_name_H-M   'P 1'
#
loop_
_entity.id
_entity.type
_entity.pdbx_description
1 polymer ?
#
loop_
_entity_poly.entity_id
_entity_poly.type
_entity_poly.pdbx_seq_one_letter_code
_entity_poly.pdbx_strand_id
1 'polypeptide(L)'
;MTVASPGAVVLARIARSTFPLTGPAGAEFMLWGDDPLAAIIGLCNAAAPLSSELGASNGVGWKLHTGQVVRNGAVIASGLPIPLKGEALGVRVLPGTPAQAQFYLDGQQVASVDVLAGGPYYFAASIAATKARGLRCVVNAGQWQGLSPAALAGWAQAADPISTIRVASEDYMSAASDSPANTAFAGIIATEGLSTISAVSFWMWSNESRAGSAQVRVQDAAGMLDAAALSAIRDVPVTVRQVEQGQSMASAVPVARYVLDRIEVEDDSYKRLTFKDAHSDLDEPLSRAVFLPTHGESIAWQPQPVVIGLVRSVPTTAVNSDGSLQWICDSRLQSVMSVRDRAVELVAGTAYSLVAGGQQLSLQSPPLGPLTADVSTIGADRPATLQQALSDVFGRIGKAAWQSADAVAIDQATGYAGVGYFADGNSTPREALAAILGSYCADWWQDGDGVLRLARLIDPESVADANLAFELDLVELAAPLVVMPDLAPGLTRRMGYRPNAVVLADGDMATGLDQVPPSIRKELSASHRGQVYATGDLPACYQHAEAAPAVESCFDSRADAQAEIDRVVKLYAVPRNFYAGRMTARPDLQLRPGQVGRIRYPRYGLAAGRKVIVTAVTSNPITGEQTLKFWGA
;
A
#
# COMPACT_ATOMS: atom_id res chain seq x y z
N MET A 1 15.40 2.59 16.32
CA MET A 1 16.62 3.00 17.05
C MET A 1 16.71 2.19 18.35
N THR A 2 17.91 1.77 18.77
CA THR A 2 18.10 0.94 19.98
C THR A 2 19.03 1.63 20.97
N VAL A 3 18.66 1.66 22.25
CA VAL A 3 19.46 2.11 23.38
C VAL A 3 19.79 0.88 24.23
N ALA A 4 21.08 0.65 24.50
CA ALA A 4 21.53 -0.45 25.34
C ALA A 4 22.52 0.05 26.38
N SER A 5 22.47 -0.53 27.59
CA SER A 5 23.45 -0.26 28.64
C SER A 5 24.84 -0.78 28.23
N PRO A 6 25.89 0.07 28.21
CA PRO A 6 27.25 -0.37 27.85
C PRO A 6 27.95 -1.15 28.97
N GLY A 7 27.36 -1.18 30.17
CA GLY A 7 27.91 -1.74 31.40
C GLY A 7 26.88 -1.58 32.53
N ALA A 8 27.31 -1.61 33.79
CA ALA A 8 26.46 -1.19 34.90
C ALA A 8 26.12 0.31 34.77
N VAL A 9 24.84 0.68 34.88
CA VAL A 9 24.36 2.06 34.76
C VAL A 9 23.24 2.31 35.77
N VAL A 10 23.18 3.52 36.31
CA VAL A 10 22.09 4.00 37.18
C VAL A 10 21.19 4.98 36.42
N LEU A 11 20.00 5.30 36.94
CA LEU A 11 19.04 6.20 36.29
C LEU A 11 19.57 7.62 36.02
N ALA A 12 20.67 8.03 36.66
CA ALA A 12 21.31 9.33 36.48
C ALA A 12 22.09 9.46 35.15
N ARG A 13 21.51 8.99 34.04
CA ARG A 13 21.98 9.22 32.67
C ARG A 13 20.78 9.33 31.73
N ILE A 14 20.85 10.30 30.80
CA ILE A 14 19.83 10.51 29.78
C ILE A 14 20.39 10.13 28.41
N ALA A 15 19.70 9.24 27.71
CA ALA A 15 19.81 9.11 26.26
C ALA A 15 18.66 9.90 25.62
N ARG A 16 18.97 10.89 24.78
CA ARG A 16 17.96 11.73 24.09
C ARG A 16 18.14 11.70 22.58
N SER A 17 17.10 12.08 21.86
CA SER A 17 17.16 12.31 20.43
C SER A 17 18.19 13.38 20.04
N THR A 18 18.73 13.27 18.83
CA THR A 18 19.63 14.29 18.25
C THR A 18 18.86 15.52 17.79
N PHE A 19 17.68 15.33 17.21
CA PHE A 19 16.87 16.41 16.65
C PHE A 19 15.73 16.81 17.60
N PRO A 20 15.41 18.11 17.68
CA PRO A 20 14.29 18.62 18.45
C PRO A 20 12.93 18.27 17.83
N LEU A 21 11.87 18.38 18.61
CA LEU A 21 10.48 18.30 18.15
C LEU A 21 10.05 19.63 17.49
N THR A 22 9.45 19.56 16.31
CA THR A 22 9.02 20.71 15.49
C THR A 22 7.49 20.88 15.40
N GLY A 23 6.72 20.12 16.19
CA GLY A 23 5.26 20.13 16.18
C GLY A 23 4.69 19.05 17.10
N PRO A 24 3.40 18.67 16.94
CA PRO A 24 2.89 17.46 17.57
C PRO A 24 3.71 16.27 17.09
N ALA A 25 4.25 15.49 18.03
CA ALA A 25 5.12 14.36 17.74
C ALA A 25 4.93 13.28 18.78
N GLY A 26 5.28 12.04 18.45
CA GLY A 26 5.23 10.93 19.38
C GLY A 26 6.26 9.85 19.07
N ALA A 27 6.61 9.12 20.11
CA ALA A 27 7.46 7.95 20.02
C ALA A 27 6.97 6.87 20.99
N GLU A 28 7.16 5.63 20.60
CA GLU A 28 6.87 4.45 21.41
C GLU A 28 8.17 3.79 21.84
N PHE A 29 8.20 3.37 23.10
CA PHE A 29 9.33 2.78 23.78
C PHE A 29 8.94 1.39 24.20
N MET A 30 9.85 0.44 24.01
CA MET A 30 9.67 -0.92 24.53
C MET A 30 10.98 -1.37 25.16
N LEU A 31 10.89 -1.95 26.36
CA LEU A 31 12.05 -2.33 27.16
C LEU A 31 12.10 -3.83 27.39
N TRP A 32 13.30 -4.41 27.32
CA TRP A 32 13.55 -5.83 27.55
C TRP A 32 14.96 -6.07 28.10
N GLY A 33 15.21 -7.30 28.56
CA GLY A 33 16.50 -7.73 29.12
C GLY A 33 16.33 -8.51 30.42
N ASP A 34 17.45 -8.82 31.08
CA ASP A 34 17.48 -9.66 32.29
C ASP A 34 17.24 -8.85 33.58
N ASP A 35 17.70 -7.60 33.62
CA ASP A 35 17.63 -6.76 34.83
C ASP A 35 16.19 -6.26 35.09
N PRO A 36 15.84 -5.89 36.34
CA PRO A 36 14.54 -5.30 36.65
C PRO A 36 14.20 -4.09 35.77
N LEU A 37 12.90 -3.81 35.55
CA LEU A 37 12.43 -2.69 34.75
C LEU A 37 12.61 -1.33 35.47
N ALA A 38 13.85 -0.94 35.75
CA ALA A 38 14.19 0.35 36.34
C ALA A 38 14.52 1.35 35.23
N ALA A 39 13.49 2.04 34.72
CA ALA A 39 13.65 3.01 33.65
C ALA A 39 12.66 4.19 33.75
N ILE A 40 12.95 5.23 32.98
CA ILE A 40 12.16 6.46 32.82
C ILE A 40 12.12 6.81 31.34
N ILE A 41 10.93 7.12 30.81
CA ILE A 41 10.75 7.63 29.45
C ILE A 41 10.05 8.99 29.50
N GLY A 42 10.28 9.85 28.50
CA GLY A 42 9.64 11.15 28.46
C GLY A 42 10.38 12.15 27.59
N LEU A 43 10.45 13.38 28.08
CA LEU A 43 10.90 14.54 27.32
C LEU A 43 11.89 15.37 28.13
N CYS A 44 12.89 15.91 27.46
CA CYS A 44 13.78 16.91 28.02
C CYS A 44 14.02 18.03 27.00
N ASN A 45 14.38 19.24 27.45
CA ASN A 45 14.87 20.27 26.54
C ASN A 45 16.41 20.19 26.37
N ALA A 46 16.96 21.07 25.54
CA ALA A 46 18.41 21.11 25.27
C ALA A 46 19.26 21.33 26.54
N ALA A 47 18.73 22.02 27.55
CA ALA A 47 19.41 22.40 28.79
C ALA A 47 19.34 21.34 29.90
N ALA A 48 18.67 20.21 29.68
CA ALA A 48 18.68 19.10 30.65
C ALA A 48 20.07 18.45 30.74
N PRO A 49 20.67 18.29 31.94
CA PRO A 49 21.96 17.64 32.11
C PRO A 49 21.87 16.15 31.77
N LEU A 50 22.67 15.68 30.81
CA LEU A 50 22.68 14.26 30.40
C LEU A 50 23.23 13.32 31.47
N SER A 51 23.89 13.85 32.51
CA SER A 51 24.36 13.15 33.71
C SER A 51 23.34 13.12 34.85
N SER A 52 22.08 13.49 34.58
CA SER A 52 20.99 13.47 35.57
C SER A 52 19.94 12.43 35.21
N GLU A 53 18.97 12.23 36.10
CA GLU A 53 17.79 11.42 35.83
C GLU A 53 16.79 12.20 34.97
N LEU A 54 16.16 11.55 33.98
CA LEU A 54 15.12 12.18 33.18
C LEU A 54 13.96 12.70 34.05
N GLY A 55 13.63 13.98 33.90
CA GLY A 55 12.60 14.66 34.71
C GLY A 55 13.12 15.26 36.01
N ALA A 56 14.40 15.10 36.37
CA ALA A 56 15.00 15.79 37.51
C ALA A 56 15.16 17.30 37.29
N SER A 57 15.47 17.72 36.05
CA SER A 57 15.51 19.13 35.67
C SER A 57 15.24 19.29 34.17
N ASN A 58 14.59 20.40 33.79
CA ASN A 58 14.31 20.78 32.41
C ASN A 58 13.66 19.68 31.55
N GLY A 59 12.74 18.93 32.16
CA GLY A 59 12.08 17.80 31.52
C GLY A 59 10.96 17.20 32.35
N VAL A 60 10.28 16.24 31.74
CA VAL A 60 9.23 15.42 32.34
C VAL A 60 9.49 13.96 32.02
N GLY A 61 9.36 13.07 33.01
CA GLY A 61 9.64 11.65 32.87
C GLY A 61 8.64 10.79 33.60
N TRP A 62 8.18 9.72 32.96
CA TRP A 62 7.38 8.66 33.60
C TRP A 62 8.31 7.56 34.10
N LYS A 63 8.38 7.42 35.43
CA LYS A 63 9.09 6.36 36.13
C LYS A 63 8.30 5.06 36.05
N LEU A 64 8.76 4.15 35.22
CA LEU A 64 8.05 2.90 34.93
C LEU A 64 7.97 1.99 36.17
N HIS A 65 9.05 1.94 36.96
CA HIS A 65 9.16 1.10 38.16
C HIS A 65 8.34 1.57 39.37
N THR A 66 7.87 2.83 39.40
CA THR A 66 7.07 3.36 40.52
C THR A 66 5.69 3.87 40.11
N GLY A 67 5.37 3.91 38.81
CA GLY A 67 4.10 4.47 38.34
C GLY A 67 3.95 5.97 38.63
N GLN A 68 5.06 6.72 38.59
CA GLN A 68 5.07 8.16 38.89
C GLN A 68 5.52 8.98 37.68
N VAL A 69 4.89 10.12 37.45
CA VAL A 69 5.39 11.13 36.51
C VAL A 69 6.09 12.23 37.32
N VAL A 70 7.34 12.49 36.98
CA VAL A 70 8.17 13.54 37.59
C VAL A 70 8.44 14.67 36.61
N ARG A 71 8.46 15.90 37.12
CA ARG A 71 8.82 17.10 36.36
C ARG A 71 9.64 18.02 37.25
N ASN A 72 10.83 18.39 36.78
CA ASN A 72 11.80 19.19 37.53
C ASN A 72 12.02 18.69 38.98
N GLY A 73 12.12 17.36 39.15
CA GLY A 73 12.36 16.71 40.45
C GLY A 73 11.13 16.51 41.32
N ALA A 74 9.99 17.12 40.98
CA ALA A 74 8.73 16.95 41.71
C ALA A 74 7.85 15.86 41.08
N VAL A 75 7.23 15.01 41.89
CA VAL A 75 6.19 14.08 41.44
C VAL A 75 4.92 14.89 41.16
N ILE A 76 4.45 14.83 39.90
CA ILE A 76 3.27 15.57 39.43
C ILE A 76 2.08 14.65 39.14
N ALA A 77 2.31 13.35 39.01
CA ALA A 77 1.29 12.32 38.98
C ALA A 77 1.83 11.02 39.59
N SER A 78 0.97 10.22 40.20
CA SER A 78 1.32 8.95 40.84
C SER A 78 0.19 7.94 40.69
N GLY A 79 0.49 6.65 40.89
CA GLY A 79 -0.52 5.58 40.78
C GLY A 79 -0.81 5.18 39.33
N LEU A 80 0.08 5.54 38.39
CA LEU A 80 0.02 5.00 37.03
C LEU A 80 0.32 3.49 37.08
N PRO A 81 -0.24 2.70 36.15
CA PRO A 81 0.10 1.28 36.03
C PRO A 81 1.62 1.08 35.87
N ILE A 82 2.16 0.03 36.51
CA ILE A 82 3.55 -0.38 36.34
C ILE A 82 3.60 -1.36 35.17
N PRO A 83 4.27 -1.04 34.06
CA PRO A 83 4.30 -1.92 32.91
C PRO A 83 5.20 -3.13 33.13
N LEU A 84 4.97 -4.16 32.34
CA LEU A 84 5.84 -5.31 32.16
C LEU A 84 6.87 -5.06 31.05
N LYS A 85 7.94 -5.86 31.04
CA LYS A 85 8.89 -5.87 29.92
C LYS A 85 8.17 -6.33 28.65
N GLY A 86 8.47 -5.68 27.52
CA GLY A 86 7.84 -5.98 26.24
C GLY A 86 6.51 -5.28 25.97
N GLU A 87 5.91 -4.59 26.95
CA GLU A 87 4.73 -3.75 26.71
C GLU A 87 5.10 -2.46 25.98
N ALA A 88 4.16 -1.92 25.20
CA ALA A 88 4.38 -0.73 24.38
C ALA A 88 4.08 0.54 25.18
N LEU A 89 5.07 1.43 25.28
CA LEU A 89 4.99 2.64 26.10
C LEU A 89 5.05 3.89 25.21
N GLY A 90 3.95 4.62 25.07
CA GLY A 90 3.90 5.81 24.22
C GLY A 90 4.22 7.10 24.97
N VAL A 91 4.97 7.99 24.34
CA VAL A 91 5.12 9.40 24.75
C VAL A 91 4.73 10.28 23.57
N ARG A 92 3.73 11.16 23.75
CA ARG A 92 3.29 12.11 22.73
C ARG A 92 3.37 13.54 23.28
N VAL A 93 3.82 14.46 22.45
CA VAL A 93 3.81 15.90 22.72
C VAL A 93 2.72 16.57 21.90
N LEU A 94 1.90 17.36 22.56
CA LEU A 94 0.98 18.30 21.94
C LEU A 94 1.53 19.72 22.16
N PRO A 95 1.81 20.49 21.09
CA PRO A 95 2.25 21.87 21.23
C PRO A 95 1.10 22.71 21.80
N GLY A 96 1.45 23.72 22.60
CA GLY A 96 0.49 24.58 23.29
C GLY A 96 1.19 25.52 24.26
N THR A 97 0.42 26.34 24.96
CA THR A 97 0.92 27.18 26.06
C THR A 97 0.09 26.91 27.32
N PRO A 98 0.49 25.97 28.19
CA PRO A 98 1.69 25.12 28.09
C PRO A 98 1.54 23.98 27.07
N ALA A 99 2.66 23.42 26.61
CA ALA A 99 2.66 22.17 25.84
C ALA A 99 2.26 21.01 26.76
N GLN A 100 1.68 19.94 26.21
CA GLN A 100 1.30 18.75 26.99
C GLN A 100 2.10 17.52 26.57
N ALA A 101 2.50 16.72 27.56
CA ALA A 101 3.04 15.38 27.39
C ALA A 101 1.96 14.35 27.77
N GLN A 102 1.64 13.47 26.83
CA GLN A 102 0.70 12.35 27.02
C GLN A 102 1.49 11.04 27.07
N PHE A 103 1.17 10.20 28.05
CA PHE A 103 1.78 8.89 28.24
C PHE A 103 0.77 7.78 27.98
N TYR A 104 1.22 6.71 27.31
CA TYR A 104 0.38 5.58 26.92
C TYR A 104 0.99 4.25 27.36
N LEU A 105 0.15 3.29 27.70
CA LEU A 105 0.48 1.87 27.92
C LEU A 105 -0.42 1.03 27.02
N ASP A 106 0.16 0.25 26.10
CA ASP A 106 -0.55 -0.58 25.12
C ASP A 106 -1.71 0.16 24.42
N GLY A 107 -1.41 1.39 24.01
CA GLY A 107 -2.34 2.29 23.31
C GLY A 107 -3.35 3.03 24.20
N GLN A 108 -3.50 2.68 25.47
CA GLN A 108 -4.36 3.38 26.42
C GLN A 108 -3.61 4.56 27.06
N GLN A 109 -4.21 5.75 27.05
CA GLN A 109 -3.60 6.92 27.69
C GLN A 109 -3.67 6.76 29.22
N VAL A 110 -2.49 6.74 29.88
CA VAL A 110 -2.38 6.59 31.34
C VAL A 110 -2.15 7.91 32.06
N ALA A 111 -1.63 8.94 31.37
CA ALA A 111 -1.49 10.28 31.92
C ALA A 111 -1.40 11.36 30.83
N SER A 112 -1.77 12.60 31.19
CA SER A 112 -1.51 13.82 30.42
C SER A 112 -1.07 14.92 31.38
N VAL A 113 0.07 15.56 31.11
CA VAL A 113 0.68 16.56 32.01
C VAL A 113 1.28 17.72 31.24
N ASP A 114 1.32 18.90 31.84
CA ASP A 114 1.96 20.07 31.23
C ASP A 114 3.48 19.97 31.23
N VAL A 115 4.10 20.43 30.15
CA VAL A 115 5.55 20.57 30.00
C VAL A 115 5.91 22.05 30.20
N LEU A 116 6.55 22.36 31.33
CA LEU A 116 6.78 23.76 31.78
C LEU A 116 8.07 24.40 31.24
N ALA A 117 8.87 23.72 30.41
CA ALA A 117 10.18 24.24 29.99
C ALA A 117 10.09 24.93 28.61
N GLY A 118 10.79 26.04 28.40
CA GLY A 118 10.91 26.63 27.06
C GLY A 118 11.48 25.60 26.06
N GLY A 119 10.89 25.54 24.86
CA GLY A 119 11.29 24.62 23.78
C GLY A 119 12.67 24.95 23.19
N PRO A 120 13.25 24.06 22.35
CA PRO A 120 12.66 22.81 21.84
C PRO A 120 12.85 21.59 22.76
N TYR A 121 11.97 20.61 22.60
CA TYR A 121 11.97 19.34 23.33
C TYR A 121 12.61 18.19 22.54
N TYR A 122 13.02 17.15 23.25
CA TYR A 122 13.66 15.94 22.75
C TYR A 122 13.03 14.72 23.43
N PHE A 123 12.78 13.65 22.69
CA PHE A 123 12.43 12.37 23.30
C PHE A 123 13.65 11.80 24.03
N ALA A 124 13.42 11.24 25.21
CA ALA A 124 14.48 10.80 26.08
C ALA A 124 14.11 9.57 26.90
N ALA A 125 15.15 8.80 27.28
CA ALA A 125 15.04 7.68 28.20
C ALA A 125 16.23 7.65 29.17
N SER A 126 15.96 7.22 30.39
CA SER A 126 16.96 6.84 31.40
C SER A 126 16.74 5.38 31.78
N ILE A 127 17.78 4.55 31.74
CA ILE A 127 17.72 3.12 32.08
C ILE A 127 18.76 2.79 33.14
N ALA A 128 18.40 1.92 34.09
CA ALA A 128 19.34 1.33 35.03
C ALA A 128 19.53 -0.16 34.73
N ALA A 129 20.77 -0.62 34.83
CA ALA A 129 21.18 -1.99 34.57
C ALA A 129 22.39 -2.36 35.45
N THR A 130 22.46 -3.61 35.88
CA THR A 130 23.56 -4.15 36.69
C THR A 130 24.74 -4.61 35.83
N LYS A 131 24.51 -4.88 34.55
CA LYS A 131 25.49 -5.37 33.59
C LYS A 131 25.25 -4.79 32.19
N ALA A 132 26.25 -4.91 31.33
CA ALA A 132 26.09 -4.54 29.92
C ALA A 132 24.90 -5.30 29.31
N ARG A 133 24.04 -4.58 28.59
CA ARG A 133 22.83 -5.10 27.95
C ARG A 133 21.81 -5.73 28.92
N GLY A 134 21.95 -5.47 30.22
CA GLY A 134 21.06 -6.01 31.25
C GLY A 134 19.63 -5.45 31.16
N LEU A 135 19.50 -4.18 30.79
CA LEU A 135 18.26 -3.59 30.28
C LEU A 135 18.54 -2.88 28.95
N ARG A 136 17.58 -2.98 28.02
CA ARG A 136 17.63 -2.45 26.67
C ARG A 136 16.30 -1.77 26.35
N CYS A 137 16.34 -0.80 25.44
CA CYS A 137 15.18 -0.04 25.02
C CYS A 137 15.21 0.16 23.50
N VAL A 138 14.07 -0.02 22.85
CA VAL A 138 13.85 0.30 21.45
C VAL A 138 12.92 1.50 21.38
N VAL A 139 13.19 2.40 20.44
CA VAL A 139 12.35 3.56 20.17
C VAL A 139 11.77 3.44 18.75
N ASN A 140 10.44 3.41 18.66
CA ASN A 140 9.66 3.54 17.45
C ASN A 140 9.11 4.97 17.33
N ALA A 141 9.73 5.75 16.45
CA ALA A 141 9.36 7.12 16.07
C ALA A 141 8.37 7.15 14.88
N GLY A 142 7.63 6.05 14.67
CA GLY A 142 6.75 5.88 13.51
C GLY A 142 7.47 5.32 12.29
N GLN A 143 8.68 4.75 12.44
CA GLN A 143 9.35 4.01 11.35
C GLN A 143 8.76 2.61 11.13
N TRP A 144 8.14 2.01 12.15
CA TRP A 144 7.49 0.71 12.12
C TRP A 144 6.03 0.83 12.58
N GLN A 145 5.23 -0.20 12.33
CA GLN A 145 3.86 -0.26 12.88
C GLN A 145 3.92 -0.09 14.41
N GLY A 146 3.16 0.89 14.91
CA GLY A 146 3.09 1.21 16.32
C GLY A 146 1.84 0.63 16.97
N LEU A 147 1.90 0.45 18.30
CA LEU A 147 0.78 -0.05 19.10
C LEU A 147 0.02 1.06 19.84
N SER A 148 0.54 2.30 19.81
CA SER A 148 -0.03 3.45 20.50
C SER A 148 -0.23 4.69 19.61
N PRO A 149 -1.14 5.61 19.99
CA PRO A 149 -1.28 6.91 19.32
C PRO A 149 0.00 7.74 19.28
N ALA A 150 0.97 7.47 20.16
CA ALA A 150 2.27 8.13 20.14
C ALA A 150 3.09 7.72 18.91
N ALA A 151 3.21 6.43 18.60
CA ALA A 151 3.90 5.97 17.41
C ALA A 151 3.23 6.46 16.10
N LEU A 152 1.89 6.57 16.09
CA LEU A 152 1.14 7.12 14.96
C LEU A 152 1.38 8.63 14.75
N ALA A 153 1.56 9.40 15.83
CA ALA A 153 1.94 10.80 15.71
C ALA A 153 3.34 10.96 15.09
N GLY A 154 4.21 9.98 15.35
CA GLY A 154 5.54 9.87 14.75
C GLY A 154 6.49 11.00 15.14
N TRP A 155 7.74 10.83 14.78
CA TRP A 155 8.78 11.85 14.93
C TRP A 155 9.63 11.86 13.66
N ALA A 156 9.10 12.52 12.64
CA ALA A 156 9.76 12.71 11.36
C ALA A 156 10.43 14.09 11.31
N GLN A 157 11.60 14.16 10.67
CA GLN A 157 12.15 15.42 10.21
C GLN A 157 11.40 15.81 8.94
N ALA A 158 10.79 16.99 8.93
CA ALA A 158 10.19 17.51 7.71
C ALA A 158 11.29 17.68 6.65
N ALA A 159 11.03 17.25 5.42
CA ALA A 159 11.84 17.65 4.29
C ALA A 159 11.81 19.18 4.17
N ASP A 160 12.92 19.77 3.72
CA ASP A 160 12.97 21.20 3.49
C ASP A 160 11.87 21.59 2.49
N PRO A 161 10.98 22.54 2.83
CA PRO A 161 9.88 22.91 1.96
C PRO A 161 10.45 23.53 0.69
N ILE A 162 10.13 22.93 -0.45
CA ILE A 162 10.42 23.53 -1.75
C ILE A 162 9.35 24.58 -2.03
N SER A 163 9.77 25.79 -2.37
CA SER A 163 8.84 26.85 -2.77
C SER A 163 8.00 26.39 -3.95
N THR A 164 6.67 26.57 -3.89
CA THR A 164 5.78 26.18 -4.98
C THR A 164 6.14 26.91 -6.27
N ILE A 165 6.58 26.15 -7.26
CA ILE A 165 6.85 26.63 -8.62
C ILE A 165 5.56 26.54 -9.43
N ARG A 166 5.22 27.60 -10.18
CA ARG A 166 3.98 27.71 -10.96
C ARG A 166 4.30 28.02 -12.41
N VAL A 167 3.98 27.07 -13.29
CA VAL A 167 4.19 27.16 -14.73
C VAL A 167 2.87 26.96 -15.46
N ALA A 168 2.75 27.57 -16.65
CA ALA A 168 1.60 27.49 -17.53
C ALA A 168 2.05 27.54 -19.00
N SER A 169 1.15 27.24 -19.93
CA SER A 169 1.39 27.35 -21.39
C SER A 169 1.38 28.79 -21.90
N GLU A 170 0.77 29.70 -21.15
CA GLU A 170 0.76 31.14 -21.37
C GLU A 170 0.78 31.83 -20.00
N ASP A 171 1.20 33.10 -19.94
CA ASP A 171 1.19 33.84 -18.69
C ASP A 171 -0.24 33.90 -18.14
N TYR A 172 -0.40 33.49 -16.89
CA TYR A 172 -1.71 33.41 -16.25
C TYR A 172 -1.67 33.99 -14.85
N MET A 173 -2.73 34.68 -14.46
CA MET A 173 -2.90 35.21 -13.11
C MET A 173 -4.28 34.81 -12.58
N SER A 174 -4.30 34.12 -11.45
CA SER A 174 -5.56 33.76 -10.79
C SER A 174 -6.30 35.00 -10.28
N ALA A 175 -7.62 34.95 -10.26
CA ALA A 175 -8.46 36.05 -9.79
C ALA A 175 -8.34 36.24 -8.27
N ALA A 176 -8.79 37.39 -7.77
CA ALA A 176 -8.81 37.69 -6.34
C ALA A 176 -9.72 36.74 -5.52
N SER A 177 -10.73 36.15 -6.17
CA SER A 177 -11.66 35.18 -5.58
C SER A 177 -11.18 33.73 -5.70
N ASP A 178 -10.10 33.48 -6.43
CA ASP A 178 -9.57 32.12 -6.63
C ASP A 178 -8.76 31.65 -5.42
N SER A 179 -8.46 30.35 -5.37
CA SER A 179 -7.50 29.77 -4.44
C SER A 179 -6.39 29.04 -5.20
N PRO A 180 -5.13 29.50 -5.15
CA PRO A 180 -4.67 30.72 -4.47
C PRO A 180 -5.10 32.00 -5.22
N ALA A 181 -5.37 33.09 -4.49
CA ALA A 181 -5.79 34.38 -5.07
C ALA A 181 -4.61 35.19 -5.63
N ASN A 182 -4.85 36.00 -6.67
CA ASN A 182 -3.88 36.96 -7.25
C ASN A 182 -2.48 36.36 -7.48
N THR A 183 -2.42 35.12 -7.96
CA THR A 183 -1.19 34.35 -8.06
C THR A 183 -0.80 34.21 -9.52
N ALA A 184 0.45 34.58 -9.83
CA ALA A 184 1.00 34.45 -11.17
C ALA A 184 1.52 33.03 -11.45
N PHE A 185 1.32 32.59 -12.69
CA PHE A 185 1.84 31.36 -13.29
C PHE A 185 2.63 31.77 -14.54
N ALA A 186 3.88 31.35 -14.62
CA ALA A 186 4.77 31.75 -15.71
C ALA A 186 4.47 30.93 -16.98
N GLY A 187 4.22 31.62 -18.09
CA GLY A 187 3.93 31.04 -19.41
C GLY A 187 5.14 30.44 -20.11
N ILE A 188 5.75 29.42 -19.51
CA ILE A 188 7.02 28.84 -19.99
C ILE A 188 6.89 27.39 -20.49
N ILE A 189 5.70 26.77 -20.44
CA ILE A 189 5.55 25.43 -21.01
C ILE A 189 5.68 25.52 -22.54
N ALA A 190 6.58 24.73 -23.11
CA ALA A 190 6.82 24.72 -24.55
C ALA A 190 5.58 24.23 -25.32
N THR A 191 5.45 24.64 -26.59
CA THR A 191 4.30 24.29 -27.45
C THR A 191 4.13 22.79 -27.71
N GLU A 192 5.21 22.01 -27.55
CA GLU A 192 5.19 20.54 -27.62
C GLU A 192 4.34 19.92 -26.50
N GLY A 193 4.14 20.67 -25.40
CA GLY A 193 3.15 20.43 -24.38
C GLY A 193 3.53 19.37 -23.35
N LEU A 194 2.49 18.74 -22.79
CA LEU A 194 2.56 17.69 -21.79
C LEU A 194 1.94 16.43 -22.38
N SER A 195 2.62 15.29 -22.34
CA SER A 195 2.00 14.01 -22.70
C SER A 195 1.63 13.22 -21.45
N THR A 196 0.34 12.93 -21.27
CA THR A 196 -0.19 12.14 -20.15
C THR A 196 -0.73 10.80 -20.65
N ILE A 197 -0.44 9.71 -19.94
CA ILE A 197 -0.89 8.36 -20.30
C ILE A 197 -1.73 7.77 -19.16
N SER A 198 -2.91 7.26 -19.49
CA SER A 198 -3.75 6.44 -18.61
C SER A 198 -4.13 5.14 -19.34
N ALA A 199 -3.93 3.99 -18.71
CA ALA A 199 -4.18 2.70 -19.33
C ALA A 199 -4.58 1.63 -18.31
N VAL A 200 -5.22 0.58 -18.80
CA VAL A 200 -5.48 -0.67 -18.08
C VAL A 200 -4.98 -1.85 -18.91
N SER A 201 -4.54 -2.90 -18.23
CA SER A 201 -4.05 -4.14 -18.81
C SER A 201 -4.54 -5.33 -17.98
N PHE A 202 -4.82 -6.45 -18.65
CA PHE A 202 -5.31 -7.67 -17.99
C PHE A 202 -4.38 -8.86 -18.26
N TRP A 203 -4.49 -9.91 -17.44
CA TRP A 203 -3.52 -11.01 -17.46
C TRP A 203 -3.43 -11.80 -18.77
N MET A 204 -4.49 -11.80 -19.59
CA MET A 204 -4.43 -12.45 -20.91
C MET A 204 -3.50 -11.69 -21.87
N TRP A 205 -3.26 -10.40 -21.64
CA TRP A 205 -2.51 -9.53 -22.56
C TRP A 205 -1.01 -9.42 -22.26
N SER A 206 -0.50 -10.14 -21.24
CA SER A 206 0.87 -10.13 -20.68
C SER A 206 1.10 -9.33 -19.38
N ASN A 207 0.08 -8.65 -18.84
CA ASN A 207 0.16 -7.95 -17.53
C ASN A 207 1.28 -6.88 -17.45
N GLU A 208 1.62 -6.22 -18.56
CA GLU A 208 2.52 -5.06 -18.53
C GLU A 208 1.85 -3.88 -17.82
N SER A 209 1.98 -3.82 -16.50
CA SER A 209 1.57 -2.66 -15.69
C SER A 209 2.33 -1.43 -16.19
N ARG A 210 1.60 -0.37 -16.52
CA ARG A 210 2.18 0.90 -16.97
C ARG A 210 2.06 1.91 -15.85
N ALA A 211 3.10 2.04 -15.04
CA ALA A 211 3.25 3.22 -14.19
C ALA A 211 3.14 4.47 -15.09
N GLY A 212 2.28 5.41 -14.72
CA GLY A 212 2.13 6.65 -15.47
C GLY A 212 3.47 7.38 -15.51
N SER A 213 3.93 7.77 -16.69
CA SER A 213 5.05 8.71 -16.82
C SER A 213 4.63 9.84 -17.73
N ALA A 214 5.17 11.01 -17.48
CA ALA A 214 4.93 12.18 -18.28
C ALA A 214 6.22 12.99 -18.41
N GLN A 215 6.31 13.74 -19.51
CA GLN A 215 7.39 14.69 -19.71
C GLN A 215 6.78 16.02 -20.09
N VAL A 216 7.35 17.08 -19.55
CA VAL A 216 7.06 18.45 -20.00
C VAL A 216 8.37 19.14 -20.32
N ARG A 217 8.38 19.81 -21.46
CA ARG A 217 9.48 20.68 -21.88
C ARG A 217 9.09 22.11 -21.57
N VAL A 218 10.03 22.87 -21.02
CA VAL A 218 9.81 24.28 -20.66
C VAL A 218 10.89 25.16 -21.28
N GLN A 219 10.49 26.36 -21.69
CA GLN A 219 11.34 27.42 -22.20
C GLN A 219 11.71 28.37 -21.04
N ASP A 220 12.78 28.05 -20.34
CA ASP A 220 13.22 28.71 -19.09
C ASP A 220 14.49 29.56 -19.30
N ALA A 221 14.45 30.47 -20.29
CA ALA A 221 15.57 31.38 -20.58
C ALA A 221 15.89 32.38 -19.45
N ALA A 222 14.93 32.59 -18.52
CA ALA A 222 15.11 33.45 -17.36
C ALA A 222 15.69 32.72 -16.12
N GLY A 223 15.92 31.41 -16.21
CA GLY A 223 16.53 30.61 -15.14
C GLY A 223 15.63 30.39 -13.91
N MET A 224 14.31 30.46 -14.05
CA MET A 224 13.36 30.28 -12.95
C MET A 224 13.49 28.90 -12.28
N LEU A 225 13.87 27.87 -13.05
CA LEU A 225 14.01 26.51 -12.53
C LEU A 225 15.45 26.14 -12.17
N ASP A 226 16.43 27.03 -12.32
CA ASP A 226 17.85 26.71 -12.11
C ASP A 226 18.12 26.21 -10.69
N ALA A 227 17.58 26.89 -9.68
CA ALA A 227 17.74 26.48 -8.28
C ALA A 227 17.13 25.09 -8.02
N ALA A 228 15.98 24.79 -8.62
CA ALA A 228 15.36 23.47 -8.50
C ALA A 228 16.18 22.40 -9.23
N ALA A 229 16.62 22.67 -10.46
CA ALA A 229 17.40 21.76 -11.28
C ALA A 229 18.77 21.42 -10.68
N LEU A 230 19.39 22.36 -9.98
CA LEU A 230 20.69 22.18 -9.32
C LEU A 230 20.57 21.64 -7.87
N SER A 231 19.35 21.48 -7.36
CA SER A 231 19.11 20.90 -6.04
C SER A 231 18.91 19.39 -6.09
N ALA A 232 18.85 18.74 -4.93
CA ALA A 232 18.47 17.33 -4.82
C ALA A 232 16.94 17.14 -4.93
N ILE A 233 16.30 17.81 -5.91
CA ILE A 233 14.85 17.76 -6.08
C ILE A 233 14.42 16.37 -6.55
N ARG A 234 13.64 15.69 -5.72
CA ARG A 234 13.02 14.41 -6.02
C ARG A 234 11.77 14.28 -5.16
N ASP A 235 10.81 13.49 -5.62
CA ASP A 235 9.62 13.14 -4.86
C ASP A 235 8.71 14.34 -4.55
N VAL A 236 8.77 15.37 -5.41
CA VAL A 236 7.96 16.58 -5.27
C VAL A 236 6.62 16.40 -5.96
N PRO A 237 5.48 16.60 -5.27
CA PRO A 237 4.16 16.52 -5.89
C PRO A 237 3.98 17.57 -6.99
N VAL A 238 3.46 17.13 -8.14
CA VAL A 238 3.09 17.96 -9.28
C VAL A 238 1.60 17.81 -9.55
N THR A 239 0.90 18.93 -9.67
CA THR A 239 -0.52 18.96 -10.05
C THR A 239 -0.68 19.67 -11.37
N VAL A 240 -1.34 19.02 -12.33
CA VAL A 240 -1.65 19.57 -13.64
C VAL A 240 -3.14 19.83 -13.71
N ARG A 241 -3.51 21.07 -14.04
CA ARG A 241 -4.90 21.47 -14.26
C ARG A 241 -5.01 22.21 -15.60
N GLN A 242 -6.20 22.15 -16.18
CA GLN A 242 -6.54 22.87 -17.40
C GLN A 242 -7.60 23.91 -17.08
N VAL A 243 -7.37 25.14 -17.55
CA VAL A 243 -8.32 26.25 -17.47
C VAL A 243 -8.60 26.67 -18.90
N GLU A 244 -9.88 26.84 -19.23
CA GLU A 244 -10.26 27.42 -20.52
C GLU A 244 -9.79 28.88 -20.58
N GLN A 245 -9.26 29.30 -21.74
CA GLN A 245 -8.70 30.63 -21.89
C GLN A 245 -9.71 31.72 -21.48
N GLY A 246 -9.26 32.67 -20.66
CA GLY A 246 -10.10 33.74 -20.13
C GLY A 246 -10.98 33.36 -18.94
N GLN A 247 -11.01 32.09 -18.51
CA GLN A 247 -11.74 31.65 -17.32
C GLN A 247 -10.91 31.73 -16.03
N SER A 248 -11.60 31.76 -14.90
CA SER A 248 -11.00 31.79 -13.56
C SER A 248 -10.37 30.43 -13.18
N MET A 249 -9.43 30.43 -12.24
CA MET A 249 -8.79 29.19 -11.76
C MET A 249 -9.81 28.30 -11.02
N ALA A 250 -10.88 28.88 -10.47
CA ALA A 250 -11.99 28.12 -9.90
C ALA A 250 -12.67 27.16 -10.89
N SER A 251 -12.62 27.42 -12.20
CA SER A 251 -13.15 26.51 -13.23
C SER A 251 -12.13 25.48 -13.73
N ALA A 252 -10.93 25.44 -13.13
CA ALA A 252 -9.87 24.54 -13.55
C ALA A 252 -10.26 23.06 -13.37
N VAL A 253 -10.19 22.31 -14.45
CA VAL A 253 -10.44 20.86 -14.44
C VAL A 253 -9.11 20.12 -14.16
N PRO A 254 -9.10 19.11 -13.29
CA PRO A 254 -7.91 18.30 -13.05
C PRO A 254 -7.54 17.48 -14.28
N VAL A 255 -6.25 17.49 -14.66
CA VAL A 255 -5.73 16.73 -15.81
C VAL A 255 -4.96 15.50 -15.34
N ALA A 256 -4.01 15.71 -14.43
CA ALA A 256 -3.17 14.65 -13.90
C ALA A 256 -2.49 15.09 -12.60
N ARG A 257 -2.06 14.11 -11.83
CA ARG A 257 -1.17 14.29 -10.68
C ARG A 257 0.06 13.43 -10.90
N TYR A 258 1.23 13.99 -10.63
CA TYR A 258 2.50 13.30 -10.76
C TYR A 258 3.42 13.58 -9.58
N VAL A 259 4.56 12.93 -9.60
CA VAL A 259 5.72 13.27 -8.79
C VAL A 259 6.87 13.64 -9.72
N LEU A 260 7.55 14.75 -9.43
CA LEU A 260 8.76 15.15 -10.14
C LEU A 260 9.90 14.18 -9.81
N ASP A 261 10.43 13.53 -10.84
CA ASP A 261 11.57 12.63 -10.73
C ASP A 261 12.89 13.39 -10.90
N ARG A 262 13.00 14.19 -11.96
CA ARG A 262 14.20 14.98 -12.28
C ARG A 262 13.92 16.13 -13.24
N ILE A 263 14.82 17.12 -13.22
CA ILE A 263 14.90 18.22 -14.19
C ILE A 263 16.23 18.09 -14.95
N GLU A 264 16.17 17.92 -16.26
CA GLU A 264 17.35 17.93 -17.13
C GLU A 264 17.47 19.31 -17.78
N VAL A 265 18.67 19.91 -17.71
CA VAL A 265 19.00 21.13 -18.44
C VAL A 265 19.48 20.71 -19.84
N GLU A 266 18.71 21.07 -20.87
CA GLU A 266 19.07 20.74 -22.25
C GLU A 266 20.05 21.79 -22.81
N ASP A 267 19.73 23.06 -22.59
CA ASP A 267 20.53 24.23 -22.96
C ASP A 267 20.11 25.45 -22.10
N ASP A 268 20.66 26.63 -22.40
CA ASP A 268 20.38 27.89 -21.67
C ASP A 268 18.90 28.34 -21.77
N SER A 269 18.14 27.81 -22.73
CA SER A 269 16.74 28.16 -22.99
C SER A 269 15.75 27.05 -22.62
N TYR A 270 16.16 25.78 -22.66
CA TYR A 270 15.25 24.65 -22.49
C TYR A 270 15.64 23.72 -21.35
N LYS A 271 14.61 23.31 -20.61
CA LYS A 271 14.71 22.28 -19.57
C LYS A 271 13.61 21.24 -19.78
N ARG A 272 13.90 20.00 -19.40
CA ARG A 272 12.97 18.87 -19.47
C ARG A 272 12.68 18.35 -18.08
N LEU A 273 11.42 18.37 -17.69
CA LEU A 273 10.95 17.82 -16.43
C LEU A 273 10.40 16.43 -16.71
N THR A 274 10.93 15.43 -16.02
CA THR A 274 10.44 14.06 -16.07
C THR A 274 9.59 13.79 -14.84
N PHE A 275 8.39 13.26 -15.08
CA PHE A 275 7.40 12.95 -14.08
C PHE A 275 7.18 11.44 -14.00
N LYS A 276 7.05 10.95 -12.78
CA LYS A 276 6.62 9.59 -12.47
C LYS A 276 5.22 9.60 -11.87
N ASP A 277 4.63 8.41 -11.85
CA ASP A 277 3.34 8.12 -11.26
C ASP A 277 3.25 8.67 -9.83
N ALA A 278 2.14 9.31 -9.49
CA ALA A 278 1.95 9.89 -8.15
C ALA A 278 1.75 8.84 -7.05
N HIS A 279 1.60 7.57 -7.44
CA HIS A 279 1.37 6.44 -6.57
C HIS A 279 2.66 5.65 -6.30
N SER A 280 3.79 6.34 -6.11
CA SER A 280 5.03 5.70 -5.64
C SER A 280 4.89 5.10 -4.24
N ASP A 281 3.86 5.52 -3.48
CA ASP A 281 3.47 4.88 -2.22
C ASP A 281 3.01 3.43 -2.39
N LEU A 282 2.63 3.02 -3.61
CA LEU A 282 2.33 1.61 -3.91
C LEU A 282 3.58 0.73 -4.01
N ASP A 283 4.76 1.33 -4.09
CA ASP A 283 6.05 0.64 -4.13
C ASP A 283 6.74 0.60 -2.75
N GLU A 284 6.11 1.20 -1.72
CA GLU A 284 6.52 1.07 -0.33
C GLU A 284 6.11 -0.29 0.25
N PRO A 285 6.70 -0.74 1.37
CA PRO A 285 6.28 -1.97 2.03
C PRO A 285 4.79 -1.92 2.43
N LEU A 286 4.03 -2.96 2.03
CA LEU A 286 2.60 -3.12 2.33
C LEU A 286 2.33 -3.14 3.84
N SER A 287 3.27 -3.66 4.62
CA SER A 287 3.23 -3.61 6.07
C SER A 287 4.55 -3.15 6.62
N ARG A 288 4.47 -2.30 7.65
CA ARG A 288 5.62 -1.81 8.42
C ARG A 288 5.80 -2.59 9.72
N ALA A 289 5.05 -3.68 9.89
CA ALA A 289 5.16 -4.59 11.01
C ALA A 289 6.48 -5.35 10.94
N VAL A 290 7.21 -5.35 12.05
CA VAL A 290 8.47 -6.10 12.19
C VAL A 290 8.46 -6.89 13.49
N PHE A 291 9.18 -8.00 13.52
CA PHE A 291 9.48 -8.66 14.78
C PHE A 291 10.36 -7.74 15.62
N LEU A 292 9.85 -7.27 16.76
CA LEU A 292 10.64 -6.46 17.67
C LEU A 292 11.64 -7.37 18.41
N PRO A 293 12.79 -6.85 18.87
CA PRO A 293 13.75 -7.62 19.67
C PRO A 293 13.15 -8.30 20.92
N THR A 294 12.01 -7.80 21.40
CA THR A 294 11.23 -8.35 22.50
C THR A 294 10.53 -9.67 22.16
N HIS A 295 10.30 -9.94 20.87
CA HIS A 295 9.75 -11.19 20.36
C HIS A 295 10.85 -12.23 20.03
N GLY A 296 12.12 -11.96 20.33
CA GLY A 296 13.23 -12.86 20.05
C GLY A 296 14.33 -12.18 19.23
N GLU A 297 15.58 -12.27 19.71
CA GLU A 297 16.69 -11.53 19.10
C GLU A 297 17.13 -12.12 17.74
N SER A 298 16.84 -13.39 17.46
CA SER A 298 17.22 -14.07 16.20
C SER A 298 16.40 -13.65 15.00
N ILE A 299 15.14 -13.27 15.22
CA ILE A 299 14.19 -12.84 14.18
C ILE A 299 13.95 -11.33 14.19
N ALA A 300 14.57 -10.60 15.11
CA ALA A 300 14.38 -9.18 15.26
C ALA A 300 14.61 -8.43 13.95
N TRP A 301 13.75 -7.45 13.67
CA TRP A 301 13.72 -6.60 12.48
C TRP A 301 13.33 -7.28 11.18
N GLN A 302 13.06 -8.58 11.19
CA GLN A 302 12.44 -9.23 10.04
C GLN A 302 10.99 -8.72 9.91
N PRO A 303 10.49 -8.53 8.68
CA PRO A 303 9.11 -8.17 8.43
C PRO A 303 8.17 -9.26 8.95
N GLN A 304 7.01 -8.88 9.47
CA GLN A 304 5.98 -9.86 9.80
C GLN A 304 5.20 -10.26 8.53
N PRO A 305 4.75 -11.52 8.41
CA PRO A 305 3.94 -11.95 7.28
C PRO A 305 2.61 -11.20 7.21
N VAL A 306 2.18 -10.87 5.99
CA VAL A 306 0.92 -10.17 5.74
C VAL A 306 -0.17 -11.18 5.41
N VAL A 307 -1.32 -11.07 6.08
CA VAL A 307 -2.54 -11.82 5.78
C VAL A 307 -3.68 -10.84 5.58
N ILE A 308 -4.40 -11.00 4.46
CA ILE A 308 -5.62 -10.25 4.14
C ILE A 308 -6.70 -11.25 3.72
N GLY A 309 -7.88 -11.18 4.35
CA GLY A 309 -8.98 -12.10 4.06
C GLY A 309 -8.70 -13.52 4.57
N LEU A 310 -9.15 -14.52 3.80
CA LEU A 310 -9.06 -15.95 4.15
C LEU A 310 -7.89 -16.60 3.41
N VAL A 311 -6.89 -17.06 4.15
CA VAL A 311 -5.67 -17.64 3.58
C VAL A 311 -5.46 -19.06 4.08
N ARG A 312 -5.03 -19.94 3.17
CA ARG A 312 -4.74 -21.35 3.44
C ARG A 312 -3.24 -21.57 3.61
N SER A 313 -2.87 -22.47 4.51
CA SER A 313 -1.48 -22.93 4.71
C SER A 313 -0.49 -21.80 5.03
N VAL A 314 -0.87 -20.81 5.83
CA VAL A 314 0.02 -19.72 6.28
C VAL A 314 1.15 -20.31 7.13
N PRO A 315 2.43 -20.14 6.75
CA PRO A 315 3.55 -20.59 7.58
C PRO A 315 3.62 -19.77 8.87
N THR A 316 4.23 -20.35 9.92
CA THR A 316 4.41 -19.66 11.20
C THR A 316 5.88 -19.52 11.56
N THR A 317 6.20 -18.51 12.36
CA THR A 317 7.57 -18.19 12.79
C THR A 317 7.70 -18.41 14.30
N ALA A 318 8.64 -19.27 14.70
CA ALA A 318 8.94 -19.47 16.11
C ALA A 318 9.52 -18.19 16.74
N VAL A 319 8.89 -17.70 17.81
CA VAL A 319 9.32 -16.47 18.52
C VAL A 319 10.02 -16.76 19.85
N ASN A 320 10.01 -18.02 20.29
CA ASN A 320 10.76 -18.48 21.45
C ASN A 320 11.69 -19.65 21.09
N SER A 321 12.63 -19.94 22.00
CA SER A 321 13.71 -20.90 21.74
C SER A 321 13.24 -22.34 21.54
N ASP A 322 12.09 -22.73 22.11
CA ASP A 322 11.54 -24.08 21.99
C ASP A 322 10.44 -24.20 20.92
N GLY A 323 10.06 -23.09 20.27
CA GLY A 323 9.02 -23.07 19.25
C GLY A 323 7.59 -23.31 19.76
N SER A 324 7.35 -23.31 21.07
CA SER A 324 5.99 -23.41 21.63
C SER A 324 5.15 -22.15 21.40
N LEU A 325 5.77 -21.02 21.02
CA LEU A 325 5.10 -19.79 20.65
C LEU A 325 5.42 -19.45 19.19
N GLN A 326 4.37 -19.32 18.38
CA GLN A 326 4.46 -19.23 16.92
C GLN A 326 3.69 -18.00 16.43
N TRP A 327 4.34 -17.13 15.68
CA TRP A 327 3.73 -15.95 15.08
C TRP A 327 3.17 -16.29 13.70
N ILE A 328 1.97 -15.79 13.39
CA ILE A 328 1.29 -16.09 12.12
C ILE A 328 1.32 -14.89 11.19
N CYS A 329 0.92 -13.70 11.66
CA CYS A 329 0.68 -12.57 10.79
C CYS A 329 0.76 -11.23 11.50
N ASP A 330 0.83 -10.17 10.69
CA ASP A 330 1.04 -8.80 11.12
C ASP A 330 -0.18 -8.08 11.72
N SER A 331 -1.36 -8.69 11.63
CA SER A 331 -2.62 -8.12 12.10
C SER A 331 -3.44 -9.14 12.88
N ARG A 332 -4.41 -8.65 13.67
CA ARG A 332 -5.24 -9.52 14.51
C ARG A 332 -6.10 -10.44 13.64
N LEU A 333 -5.94 -11.74 13.83
CA LEU A 333 -6.82 -12.75 13.25
C LEU A 333 -8.19 -12.74 13.95
N GLN A 334 -9.23 -12.90 13.14
CA GLN A 334 -10.60 -13.11 13.63
C GLN A 334 -10.91 -14.60 13.80
N SER A 335 -10.21 -15.46 13.06
CA SER A 335 -10.33 -16.91 13.22
C SER A 335 -9.09 -17.66 12.75
N VAL A 336 -8.80 -18.76 13.44
CA VAL A 336 -7.87 -19.82 13.02
C VAL A 336 -8.70 -21.07 12.82
N MET A 337 -8.76 -21.57 11.58
CA MET A 337 -9.66 -22.65 11.21
C MET A 337 -9.01 -24.01 11.40
N SER A 338 -7.73 -24.12 11.06
CA SER A 338 -6.96 -25.34 11.27
C SER A 338 -5.48 -24.99 11.43
N VAL A 339 -4.77 -25.81 12.20
CA VAL A 339 -3.31 -25.74 12.36
C VAL A 339 -2.78 -27.13 12.08
N ARG A 340 -1.70 -27.22 11.29
CA ARG A 340 -1.09 -28.48 10.89
C ARG A 340 0.39 -28.47 11.22
N ASP A 341 0.87 -29.51 11.89
CA ASP A 341 2.30 -29.79 12.08
C ASP A 341 2.68 -30.94 11.14
N ARG A 342 3.59 -30.69 10.18
CA ARG A 342 3.94 -31.65 9.14
C ARG A 342 2.73 -32.21 8.38
N ALA A 343 1.79 -31.32 8.03
CA ALA A 343 0.51 -31.63 7.43
C ALA A 343 -0.48 -32.45 8.29
N VAL A 344 -0.13 -32.81 9.53
CA VAL A 344 -1.05 -33.47 10.48
C VAL A 344 -1.84 -32.41 11.23
N GLU A 345 -3.16 -32.49 11.16
CA GLU A 345 -4.05 -31.53 11.82
C GLU A 345 -4.00 -31.64 13.34
N LEU A 346 -3.79 -30.51 14.00
CA LEU A 346 -3.76 -30.38 15.45
C LEU A 346 -5.16 -30.04 16.00
N VAL A 347 -5.43 -30.48 17.22
CA VAL A 347 -6.72 -30.25 17.88
C VAL A 347 -6.70 -28.90 18.60
N ALA A 348 -7.58 -27.97 18.23
CA ALA A 348 -7.72 -26.67 18.88
C ALA A 348 -8.11 -26.81 20.36
N GLY A 349 -7.57 -25.95 21.23
CA GLY A 349 -7.81 -25.97 22.68
C GLY A 349 -7.05 -27.06 23.44
N THR A 350 -6.67 -28.14 22.76
CA THR A 350 -5.86 -29.23 23.34
C THR A 350 -4.41 -29.14 22.93
N ALA A 351 -4.09 -29.03 21.64
CA ALA A 351 -2.73 -28.98 21.13
C ALA A 351 -2.22 -27.55 20.92
N TYR A 352 -3.13 -26.62 20.63
CA TYR A 352 -2.80 -25.22 20.44
C TYR A 352 -3.94 -24.29 20.89
N SER A 353 -3.60 -23.03 21.15
CA SER A 353 -4.55 -21.95 21.40
C SER A 353 -4.09 -20.64 20.77
N LEU A 354 -5.03 -19.79 20.35
CA LEU A 354 -4.71 -18.44 19.88
C LEU A 354 -4.42 -17.54 21.09
N VAL A 355 -3.25 -16.92 21.10
CA VAL A 355 -2.81 -16.03 22.19
C VAL A 355 -3.61 -14.73 22.16
N ALA A 356 -3.78 -14.11 23.33
CA ALA A 356 -4.34 -12.77 23.44
C ALA A 356 -3.60 -11.80 22.51
N GLY A 357 -4.35 -11.04 21.71
CA GLY A 357 -3.80 -10.22 20.60
C GLY A 357 -4.06 -10.81 19.21
N GLY A 358 -4.26 -12.12 19.11
CA GLY A 358 -4.76 -12.77 17.90
C GLY A 358 -3.75 -12.91 16.75
N GLN A 359 -2.45 -12.80 17.02
CA GLN A 359 -1.38 -12.91 16.02
C GLN A 359 -0.49 -14.15 16.21
N GLN A 360 -0.60 -14.81 17.37
CA GLN A 360 0.28 -15.89 17.77
C GLN A 360 -0.50 -17.13 18.20
N LEU A 361 0.09 -18.30 17.99
CA LEU A 361 -0.34 -19.57 18.55
C LEU A 361 0.57 -19.95 19.72
N SER A 362 -0.04 -20.40 20.81
CA SER A 362 0.64 -21.14 21.86
C SER A 362 0.36 -22.62 21.67
N LEU A 363 1.42 -23.42 21.56
CA LEU A 363 1.40 -24.86 21.41
C LEU A 363 1.69 -25.54 22.75
N GLN A 364 1.03 -26.67 23.03
CA GLN A 364 1.33 -27.47 24.23
C GLN A 364 2.67 -28.23 24.13
N SER A 365 3.12 -28.49 22.91
CA SER A 365 4.39 -29.16 22.61
C SER A 365 5.07 -28.45 21.43
N PRO A 366 6.41 -28.41 21.40
CA PRO A 366 7.16 -27.96 20.23
C PRO A 366 6.73 -28.66 18.94
N PRO A 367 6.66 -27.96 17.79
CA PRO A 367 6.33 -28.56 16.52
C PRO A 367 7.45 -29.51 16.06
N LEU A 368 7.07 -30.60 15.39
CA LEU A 368 7.98 -31.61 14.86
C LEU A 368 8.53 -31.24 13.47
N GLY A 369 7.90 -30.29 12.78
CA GLY A 369 8.37 -29.76 11.50
C GLY A 369 7.60 -28.49 11.11
N PRO A 370 7.41 -28.24 9.80
CA PRO A 370 6.72 -27.04 9.35
C PRO A 370 5.29 -26.97 9.89
N LEU A 371 5.01 -25.86 10.58
CA LEU A 371 3.70 -25.56 11.13
C LEU A 371 2.98 -24.56 10.22
N THR A 372 1.81 -24.95 9.72
CA THR A 372 0.97 -24.11 8.86
C THR A 372 -0.43 -23.93 9.47
N ALA A 373 -1.07 -22.80 9.16
CA ALA A 373 -2.41 -22.51 9.64
C ALA A 373 -3.32 -21.99 8.51
N ASP A 374 -4.58 -22.40 8.52
CA ASP A 374 -5.62 -21.75 7.74
C ASP A 374 -6.22 -20.65 8.61
N VAL A 375 -6.16 -19.40 8.17
CA VAL A 375 -6.50 -18.22 9.00
C VAL A 375 -7.30 -17.18 8.25
N SER A 376 -8.03 -16.35 9.00
CA SER A 376 -8.80 -15.24 8.43
C SER A 376 -8.75 -13.97 9.28
N THR A 377 -8.56 -12.83 8.61
CA THR A 377 -8.63 -11.49 9.24
C THR A 377 -10.04 -10.90 9.26
N ILE A 378 -11.04 -11.58 8.70
CA ILE A 378 -12.43 -11.08 8.63
C ILE A 378 -13.46 -11.95 9.35
N GLY A 379 -13.12 -13.20 9.66
CA GLY A 379 -13.98 -14.14 10.39
C GLY A 379 -14.03 -15.56 9.79
N ALA A 380 -14.72 -16.45 10.49
CA ALA A 380 -14.68 -17.89 10.21
C ALA A 380 -15.14 -18.24 8.79
N ASP A 381 -14.20 -18.81 8.01
CA ASP A 381 -14.36 -19.37 6.66
C ASP A 381 -15.01 -18.44 5.64
N ARG A 382 -14.79 -17.12 5.79
CA ARG A 382 -15.22 -16.12 4.80
C ARG A 382 -14.00 -15.44 4.19
N PRO A 383 -13.85 -15.42 2.85
CA PRO A 383 -12.86 -14.59 2.18
C PRO A 383 -13.32 -13.13 2.12
N ALA A 384 -12.38 -12.21 1.92
CA ALA A 384 -12.66 -10.77 1.90
C ALA A 384 -13.26 -10.38 0.56
N THR A 385 -14.37 -9.64 0.57
CA THR A 385 -14.87 -8.97 -0.64
C THR A 385 -13.76 -8.07 -1.23
N LEU A 386 -13.84 -7.75 -2.52
CA LEU A 386 -12.83 -6.91 -3.16
C LEU A 386 -12.71 -5.56 -2.44
N GLN A 387 -13.83 -4.94 -2.09
CA GLN A 387 -13.82 -3.69 -1.32
C GLN A 387 -13.11 -3.81 0.02
N GLN A 388 -13.33 -4.92 0.76
CA GLN A 388 -12.68 -5.15 2.05
C GLN A 388 -11.18 -5.38 1.89
N ALA A 389 -10.78 -6.23 0.94
CA ALA A 389 -9.37 -6.54 0.69
C ALA A 389 -8.58 -5.29 0.28
N LEU A 390 -9.13 -4.48 -0.63
CA LEU A 390 -8.50 -3.23 -1.06
C LEU A 390 -8.49 -2.17 0.05
N SER A 391 -9.54 -2.09 0.87
CA SER A 391 -9.56 -1.20 2.03
C SER A 391 -8.48 -1.56 3.05
N ASP A 392 -8.19 -2.86 3.22
CA ASP A 392 -7.09 -3.32 4.07
C ASP A 392 -5.73 -2.90 3.45
N VAL A 393 -5.50 -3.20 2.17
CA VAL A 393 -4.27 -2.78 1.45
C VAL A 393 -4.02 -1.27 1.56
N PHE A 394 -5.00 -0.45 1.20
CA PHE A 394 -4.85 1.01 1.23
C PHE A 394 -4.84 1.57 2.65
N GLY A 395 -5.55 0.94 3.58
CA GLY A 395 -5.56 1.32 4.99
C GLY A 395 -4.18 1.17 5.63
N ARG A 396 -3.43 0.13 5.27
CA ARG A 396 -2.06 -0.12 5.79
C ARG A 396 -1.07 0.97 5.42
N ILE A 397 -1.19 1.54 4.22
CA ILE A 397 -0.35 2.66 3.75
C ILE A 397 -1.00 4.03 3.97
N GLY A 398 -2.16 4.10 4.64
CA GLY A 398 -2.87 5.36 4.89
C GLY A 398 -3.34 6.08 3.62
N LYS A 399 -3.53 5.35 2.51
CA LYS A 399 -3.89 5.94 1.22
C LYS A 399 -5.39 6.24 1.17
N ALA A 400 -5.72 7.53 1.08
CA ALA A 400 -7.10 7.99 0.88
C ALA A 400 -7.46 8.22 -0.61
N ALA A 401 -6.46 8.38 -1.49
CA ALA A 401 -6.66 8.70 -2.90
C ALA A 401 -6.94 7.44 -3.75
N TRP A 402 -8.06 6.76 -3.46
CA TRP A 402 -8.59 5.65 -4.25
C TRP A 402 -10.13 5.61 -4.14
N GLN A 403 -10.79 5.02 -5.13
CA GLN A 403 -12.26 4.99 -5.18
C GLN A 403 -12.83 3.62 -4.77
N SER A 404 -13.30 3.53 -3.53
CA SER A 404 -13.89 2.29 -2.99
C SER A 404 -15.18 1.86 -3.70
N ALA A 405 -15.95 2.81 -4.25
CA ALA A 405 -17.17 2.51 -4.99
C ALA A 405 -16.92 1.67 -6.25
N ASP A 406 -15.74 1.79 -6.88
CA ASP A 406 -15.40 0.99 -8.06
C ASP A 406 -15.25 -0.50 -7.66
N ALA A 407 -14.68 -0.77 -6.47
CA ALA A 407 -14.56 -2.13 -5.93
C ALA A 407 -15.94 -2.72 -5.57
N VAL A 408 -16.81 -1.92 -4.94
CA VAL A 408 -18.20 -2.30 -4.63
C VAL A 408 -18.97 -2.66 -5.90
N ALA A 409 -18.79 -1.90 -6.98
CA ALA A 409 -19.45 -2.19 -8.26
C ALA A 409 -19.00 -3.53 -8.84
N ILE A 410 -17.72 -3.87 -8.72
CA ILE A 410 -17.19 -5.19 -9.15
C ILE A 410 -17.74 -6.31 -8.26
N ASP A 411 -17.76 -6.13 -6.94
CA ASP A 411 -18.34 -7.11 -5.99
C ASP A 411 -19.82 -7.37 -6.33
N GLN A 412 -20.61 -6.31 -6.57
CA GLN A 412 -22.02 -6.42 -6.94
C GLN A 412 -22.23 -7.10 -8.30
N ALA A 413 -21.41 -6.75 -9.30
CA ALA A 413 -21.52 -7.31 -10.66
C ALA A 413 -21.11 -8.78 -10.73
N THR A 414 -20.25 -9.23 -9.81
CA THR A 414 -19.75 -10.62 -9.78
C THR A 414 -20.54 -11.52 -8.85
N GLY A 415 -20.91 -11.00 -7.67
CA GLY A 415 -21.46 -11.81 -6.58
C GLY A 415 -20.47 -12.82 -6.01
N TYR A 416 -19.16 -12.66 -6.28
CA TYR A 416 -18.13 -13.56 -5.76
C TYR A 416 -18.03 -13.43 -4.24
N ALA A 417 -17.71 -14.55 -3.57
CA ALA A 417 -17.56 -14.59 -2.13
C ALA A 417 -16.37 -13.74 -1.65
N GLY A 418 -15.30 -13.68 -2.43
CA GLY A 418 -14.13 -12.85 -2.14
C GLY A 418 -12.79 -13.55 -2.31
N VAL A 419 -11.74 -12.90 -1.83
CA VAL A 419 -10.33 -13.31 -1.96
C VAL A 419 -9.62 -13.43 -0.61
N GLY A 420 -8.46 -14.09 -0.65
CA GLY A 420 -7.43 -14.01 0.38
C GLY A 420 -6.06 -13.75 -0.23
N TYR A 421 -5.23 -13.00 0.48
CA TYR A 421 -3.88 -12.64 0.04
C TYR A 421 -2.87 -12.85 1.17
N PHE A 422 -1.72 -13.39 0.80
CA PHE A 422 -0.59 -13.64 1.68
C PHE A 422 0.71 -13.15 1.07
N ALA A 423 1.58 -12.64 1.92
CA ALA A 423 2.98 -12.39 1.59
C ALA A 423 3.87 -12.69 2.79
N ASP A 424 5.03 -13.28 2.53
CA ASP A 424 6.04 -13.69 3.53
C ASP A 424 6.89 -12.50 4.06
N GLY A 425 6.28 -11.32 4.14
CA GLY A 425 6.93 -10.04 4.42
C GLY A 425 7.56 -9.39 3.18
N ASN A 426 7.76 -8.08 3.23
CA ASN A 426 8.33 -7.24 2.15
C ASN A 426 7.53 -7.12 0.84
N SER A 427 6.27 -7.57 0.77
CA SER A 427 5.45 -7.26 -0.41
C SER A 427 5.09 -5.78 -0.48
N THR A 428 4.75 -5.33 -1.68
CA THR A 428 4.26 -3.97 -1.93
C THR A 428 2.74 -3.96 -2.14
N PRO A 429 2.05 -2.83 -1.88
CA PRO A 429 0.67 -2.66 -2.29
C PRO A 429 0.45 -2.95 -3.78
N ARG A 430 1.40 -2.59 -4.65
CA ARG A 430 1.31 -2.87 -6.09
C ARG A 430 1.22 -4.36 -6.38
N GLU A 431 2.02 -5.19 -5.72
CA GLU A 431 1.97 -6.65 -5.85
C GLU A 431 0.66 -7.23 -5.33
N ALA A 432 0.16 -6.73 -4.19
CA ALA A 432 -1.13 -7.13 -3.65
C ALA A 432 -2.29 -6.77 -4.59
N LEU A 433 -2.29 -5.55 -5.15
CA LEU A 433 -3.26 -5.09 -6.14
C LEU A 433 -3.23 -5.96 -7.38
N ALA A 434 -2.05 -6.26 -7.93
CA ALA A 434 -1.91 -7.12 -9.11
C ALA A 434 -2.49 -8.52 -8.90
N ALA A 435 -2.21 -9.14 -7.75
CA ALA A 435 -2.73 -10.47 -7.42
C ALA A 435 -4.26 -10.46 -7.20
N ILE A 436 -4.74 -9.51 -6.38
CA ILE A 436 -6.15 -9.40 -6.01
C ILE A 436 -7.01 -9.03 -7.22
N LEU A 437 -6.69 -7.94 -7.91
CA LEU A 437 -7.47 -7.46 -9.07
C LEU A 437 -7.36 -8.40 -10.27
N GLY A 438 -6.20 -9.03 -10.46
CA GLY A 438 -6.00 -10.05 -11.48
C GLY A 438 -7.00 -11.21 -11.36
N SER A 439 -7.36 -11.59 -10.13
CA SER A 439 -8.39 -12.62 -9.85
C SER A 439 -9.77 -12.25 -10.41
N TYR A 440 -10.09 -10.95 -10.48
CA TYR A 440 -11.37 -10.46 -11.01
C TYR A 440 -11.30 -10.09 -12.50
N CYS A 441 -10.15 -10.31 -13.16
CA CYS A 441 -9.84 -9.74 -14.47
C CYS A 441 -10.09 -8.22 -14.49
N ALA A 442 -9.60 -7.58 -13.43
CA ALA A 442 -9.65 -6.15 -13.21
C ALA A 442 -8.24 -5.57 -13.11
N ASP A 443 -8.15 -4.27 -13.31
CA ASP A 443 -6.92 -3.50 -13.20
C ASP A 443 -7.24 -2.09 -12.66
N TRP A 444 -6.20 -1.33 -12.34
CA TRP A 444 -6.32 0.03 -11.84
C TRP A 444 -5.68 1.06 -12.76
N TRP A 445 -6.16 2.30 -12.67
CA TRP A 445 -5.58 3.45 -13.37
C TRP A 445 -5.81 4.71 -12.53
N GLN A 446 -5.11 5.79 -12.87
CA GLN A 446 -5.20 7.05 -12.14
C GLN A 446 -6.04 8.07 -12.92
N ASP A 447 -7.04 8.68 -12.25
CA ASP A 447 -7.79 9.80 -12.83
C ASP A 447 -7.08 11.16 -12.68
N GLY A 448 -7.67 12.22 -13.24
CA GLY A 448 -7.04 13.54 -13.28
C GLY A 448 -6.77 14.14 -11.89
N ASP A 449 -7.53 13.76 -10.87
CA ASP A 449 -7.33 14.19 -9.47
C ASP A 449 -6.24 13.38 -8.76
N GLY A 450 -5.75 12.32 -9.40
CA GLY A 450 -4.83 11.37 -8.81
C GLY A 450 -5.50 10.36 -7.88
N VAL A 451 -6.78 10.07 -8.12
CA VAL A 451 -7.49 9.00 -7.43
C VAL A 451 -7.31 7.71 -8.21
N LEU A 452 -6.93 6.63 -7.53
CA LEU A 452 -6.92 5.30 -8.13
C LEU A 452 -8.34 4.83 -8.41
N ARG A 453 -8.59 4.49 -9.67
CA ARG A 453 -9.85 3.95 -10.21
C ARG A 453 -9.66 2.51 -10.61
N LEU A 454 -10.72 1.71 -10.54
CA LEU A 454 -10.69 0.30 -10.91
C LEU A 454 -11.55 0.05 -12.16
N ALA A 455 -11.08 -0.80 -13.05
CA ALA A 455 -11.81 -1.23 -14.23
C ALA A 455 -11.72 -2.74 -14.39
N ARG A 456 -12.86 -3.38 -14.67
CA ARG A 456 -12.94 -4.80 -15.00
C ARG A 456 -13.10 -4.98 -16.50
N LEU A 457 -12.40 -5.96 -17.08
CA LEU A 457 -12.65 -6.33 -18.47
C LEU A 457 -14.01 -7.00 -18.59
N ILE A 458 -14.92 -6.37 -19.34
CA ILE A 458 -16.24 -6.88 -19.65
C ILE A 458 -16.40 -7.07 -21.16
N ASP A 459 -17.41 -7.82 -21.59
CA ASP A 459 -17.76 -7.88 -23.01
C ASP A 459 -18.40 -6.55 -23.40
N PRO A 460 -17.83 -5.76 -24.33
CA PRO A 460 -18.44 -4.52 -24.76
C PRO A 460 -19.86 -4.74 -25.29
N GLU A 461 -20.13 -5.90 -25.89
CA GLU A 461 -21.45 -6.25 -26.42
C GLU A 461 -22.51 -6.52 -25.34
N SER A 462 -22.09 -6.78 -24.10
CA SER A 462 -23.03 -6.93 -22.97
C SER A 462 -23.62 -5.62 -22.47
N VAL A 463 -23.03 -4.47 -22.85
CA VAL A 463 -23.50 -3.15 -22.42
C VAL A 463 -24.67 -2.69 -23.30
N ALA A 464 -25.79 -2.35 -22.66
CA ALA A 464 -26.96 -1.81 -23.36
C ALA A 464 -26.65 -0.44 -24.01
N ASP A 465 -27.26 -0.16 -25.16
CA ASP A 465 -26.99 1.05 -25.95
C ASP A 465 -27.23 2.35 -25.16
N ALA A 466 -28.23 2.36 -24.29
CA ALA A 466 -28.55 3.51 -23.42
C ALA A 466 -27.47 3.80 -22.37
N ASN A 467 -26.55 2.86 -22.12
CA ASN A 467 -25.50 2.94 -21.11
C ASN A 467 -24.10 3.13 -21.72
N LEU A 468 -24.00 3.34 -23.04
CA LEU A 468 -22.72 3.63 -23.69
C LEU A 468 -22.20 5.00 -23.23
N ALA A 469 -20.93 5.04 -22.83
CA ALA A 469 -20.30 6.27 -22.35
C ALA A 469 -19.95 7.24 -23.49
N PHE A 470 -19.80 6.73 -24.71
CA PHE A 470 -19.48 7.53 -25.89
C PHE A 470 -19.92 6.86 -27.20
N GLU A 471 -20.09 7.69 -28.22
CA GLU A 471 -20.21 7.32 -29.63
C GLU A 471 -19.19 8.15 -30.40
N LEU A 472 -18.31 7.49 -31.16
CA LEU A 472 -17.20 8.15 -31.83
C LEU A 472 -17.11 7.72 -33.29
N ASP A 473 -17.11 8.70 -34.19
CA ASP A 473 -16.77 8.49 -35.59
C ASP A 473 -15.27 8.76 -35.80
N LEU A 474 -14.57 7.76 -36.31
CA LEU A 474 -13.12 7.77 -36.51
C LEU A 474 -12.74 8.16 -37.96
N VAL A 475 -13.67 8.69 -38.75
CA VAL A 475 -13.38 9.16 -40.12
C VAL A 475 -12.39 10.33 -40.14
N GLU A 476 -12.37 11.17 -39.09
CA GLU A 476 -11.51 12.36 -38.98
C GLU A 476 -10.20 12.10 -38.21
N LEU A 477 -9.74 10.84 -38.15
CA LEU A 477 -8.45 10.54 -37.54
C LEU A 477 -7.30 11.27 -38.26
N ALA A 478 -6.35 11.79 -37.47
CA ALA A 478 -5.13 12.43 -37.96
C ALA A 478 -4.15 11.44 -38.63
N ALA A 479 -4.36 10.13 -38.42
CA ALA A 479 -3.63 9.05 -39.07
C ALA A 479 -4.57 7.85 -39.29
N PRO A 480 -4.28 6.96 -40.27
CA PRO A 480 -5.10 5.77 -40.48
C PRO A 480 -5.26 4.92 -39.21
N LEU A 481 -6.48 4.40 -39.00
CA LEU A 481 -6.76 3.49 -37.89
C LEU A 481 -5.86 2.25 -37.97
N VAL A 482 -5.16 1.96 -36.88
CA VAL A 482 -4.36 0.74 -36.72
C VAL A 482 -5.24 -0.33 -36.07
N VAL A 483 -5.34 -1.49 -36.72
CA VAL A 483 -6.05 -2.66 -36.19
C VAL A 483 -5.03 -3.76 -35.95
N MET A 484 -4.98 -4.26 -34.71
CA MET A 484 -4.10 -5.36 -34.32
C MET A 484 -4.94 -6.50 -33.77
N PRO A 485 -4.77 -7.75 -34.25
CA PRO A 485 -5.42 -8.89 -33.63
C PRO A 485 -4.95 -9.02 -32.19
N ASP A 486 -5.89 -9.22 -31.27
CA ASP A 486 -5.56 -9.61 -29.91
C ASP A 486 -5.25 -11.10 -29.90
N LEU A 487 -4.00 -11.47 -29.65
CA LEU A 487 -3.57 -12.86 -29.57
C LEU A 487 -3.69 -13.44 -28.16
N ALA A 488 -3.97 -12.62 -27.15
CA ALA A 488 -4.16 -13.02 -25.76
C ALA A 488 -3.12 -14.07 -25.29
N PRO A 489 -1.81 -13.75 -25.34
CA PRO A 489 -0.75 -14.73 -25.09
C PRO A 489 -0.82 -15.38 -23.69
N GLY A 490 -1.38 -14.69 -22.70
CA GLY A 490 -1.58 -15.20 -21.36
C GLY A 490 -2.89 -15.98 -21.16
N LEU A 491 -3.76 -16.09 -22.18
CA LEU A 491 -5.04 -16.78 -22.07
C LEU A 491 -4.85 -18.25 -21.67
N THR A 492 -5.66 -18.70 -20.71
CA THR A 492 -5.71 -20.08 -20.25
C THR A 492 -7.16 -20.49 -20.02
N ARG A 493 -7.42 -21.80 -20.07
CA ARG A 493 -8.71 -22.39 -19.70
C ARG A 493 -8.77 -22.81 -18.23
N ARG A 494 -7.69 -22.63 -17.48
CA ARG A 494 -7.54 -23.15 -16.12
C ARG A 494 -7.34 -22.02 -15.12
N MET A 495 -7.99 -22.13 -13.97
CA MET A 495 -7.82 -21.20 -12.86
C MET A 495 -7.67 -21.97 -11.56
N GLY A 496 -6.66 -21.62 -10.77
CA GLY A 496 -6.45 -22.15 -9.42
C GLY A 496 -7.37 -21.49 -8.40
N TYR A 497 -7.79 -22.22 -7.36
CA TYR A 497 -8.51 -21.70 -6.21
C TYR A 497 -7.96 -22.31 -4.91
N ARG A 498 -8.17 -21.63 -3.78
CA ARG A 498 -7.56 -21.93 -2.47
C ARG A 498 -6.03 -21.95 -2.60
N PRO A 499 -5.41 -20.80 -2.92
CA PRO A 499 -3.95 -20.72 -2.96
C PRO A 499 -3.37 -21.12 -1.61
N ASN A 500 -2.32 -21.92 -1.61
CA ASN A 500 -1.54 -22.20 -0.41
C ASN A 500 -0.48 -21.11 -0.26
N ALA A 501 -0.44 -20.47 0.90
CA ALA A 501 0.59 -19.49 1.24
C ALA A 501 2.01 -20.09 1.23
N VAL A 502 2.15 -21.37 1.59
CA VAL A 502 3.37 -22.15 1.39
C VAL A 502 3.06 -23.51 0.78
N VAL A 503 3.93 -23.94 -0.13
CA VAL A 503 3.88 -25.28 -0.73
C VAL A 503 4.79 -26.20 0.08
N LEU A 504 4.24 -27.32 0.56
CA LEU A 504 4.99 -28.30 1.34
C LEU A 504 5.63 -29.35 0.43
N ALA A 505 6.91 -29.64 0.64
CA ALA A 505 7.57 -30.78 0.02
C ALA A 505 7.18 -32.09 0.72
N ASP A 506 7.39 -33.23 0.05
CA ASP A 506 7.07 -34.54 0.64
C ASP A 506 7.81 -34.80 1.97
N GLY A 507 9.04 -34.28 2.11
CA GLY A 507 9.84 -34.37 3.33
C GLY A 507 9.30 -33.55 4.50
N ASP A 508 8.51 -32.50 4.22
CA ASP A 508 7.89 -31.66 5.23
C ASP A 508 6.69 -32.34 5.89
N MET A 509 6.12 -33.36 5.23
CA MET A 509 4.92 -34.05 5.68
C MET A 509 5.27 -35.27 6.57
N ALA A 510 4.38 -35.63 7.50
CA ALA A 510 4.49 -36.89 8.25
C ALA A 510 4.44 -38.10 7.29
N THR A 511 5.08 -39.23 7.61
CA THR A 511 5.16 -40.39 6.69
C THR A 511 3.91 -41.28 6.72
N GLY A 512 3.14 -41.26 7.81
CA GLY A 512 1.91 -42.04 7.96
C GLY A 512 0.83 -41.60 6.97
N LEU A 513 0.40 -42.51 6.09
CA LEU A 513 -0.66 -42.25 5.10
C LEU A 513 -2.07 -42.26 5.70
N ASP A 514 -2.22 -42.83 6.90
CA ASP A 514 -3.41 -42.75 7.75
C ASP A 514 -3.59 -41.34 8.33
N GLN A 515 -2.48 -40.68 8.68
CA GLN A 515 -2.46 -39.33 9.26
C GLN A 515 -2.50 -38.24 8.19
N VAL A 516 -1.79 -38.44 7.07
CA VAL A 516 -1.76 -37.53 5.92
C VAL A 516 -2.11 -38.30 4.64
N PRO A 517 -3.41 -38.41 4.31
CA PRO A 517 -3.87 -39.13 3.13
C PRO A 517 -3.29 -38.55 1.82
N PRO A 518 -3.16 -39.36 0.74
CA PRO A 518 -2.64 -38.89 -0.54
C PRO A 518 -3.37 -37.67 -1.13
N SER A 519 -4.66 -37.51 -0.87
CA SER A 519 -5.43 -36.33 -1.30
C SER A 519 -4.93 -35.05 -0.62
N ILE A 520 -4.71 -35.08 0.70
CA ILE A 520 -4.20 -33.95 1.46
C ILE A 520 -2.76 -33.62 1.05
N ARG A 521 -1.93 -34.64 0.82
CA ARG A 521 -0.56 -34.42 0.30
C ARG A 521 -0.57 -33.65 -0.99
N LYS A 522 -1.41 -34.06 -1.95
CA LYS A 522 -1.55 -33.39 -3.25
C LYS A 522 -2.05 -31.96 -3.11
N GLU A 523 -2.98 -31.71 -2.19
CA GLU A 523 -3.49 -30.36 -1.93
C GLU A 523 -2.41 -29.44 -1.35
N LEU A 524 -1.56 -29.93 -0.45
CA LEU A 524 -0.55 -29.12 0.24
C LEU A 524 0.78 -29.00 -0.52
N SER A 525 1.05 -29.88 -1.50
CA SER A 525 2.23 -29.81 -2.37
C SER A 525 2.01 -29.04 -3.69
N ALA A 526 0.82 -28.47 -3.90
CA ALA A 526 0.51 -27.61 -5.03
C ALA A 526 0.40 -26.13 -4.60
N SER A 527 0.63 -25.18 -5.51
CA SER A 527 0.43 -23.74 -5.24
C SER A 527 -1.03 -23.39 -4.91
N HIS A 528 -1.98 -24.24 -5.31
CA HIS A 528 -3.40 -24.11 -5.01
C HIS A 528 -4.00 -25.49 -4.70
N ARG A 529 -4.95 -25.56 -3.75
CA ARG A 529 -5.58 -26.84 -3.36
C ARG A 529 -6.50 -27.41 -4.44
N GLY A 530 -6.99 -26.57 -5.35
CA GLY A 530 -7.80 -27.02 -6.47
C GLY A 530 -7.66 -26.15 -7.70
N GLN A 531 -8.08 -26.70 -8.84
CA GLN A 531 -8.19 -25.99 -10.09
C GLN A 531 -9.51 -26.31 -10.77
N VAL A 532 -9.98 -25.37 -11.59
CA VAL A 532 -11.15 -25.49 -12.45
C VAL A 532 -10.73 -25.38 -13.92
N TYR A 533 -11.60 -25.84 -14.81
CA TYR A 533 -11.37 -25.78 -16.26
C TYR A 533 -12.63 -25.28 -16.96
N ALA A 534 -12.49 -24.26 -17.80
CA ALA A 534 -13.59 -23.72 -18.61
C ALA A 534 -13.77 -24.47 -19.92
N THR A 535 -15.00 -24.83 -20.25
CA THR A 535 -15.38 -25.42 -21.54
C THR A 535 -15.88 -24.33 -22.52
N GLY A 536 -16.03 -24.66 -23.82
CA GLY A 536 -16.41 -23.71 -24.86
C GLY A 536 -15.45 -23.69 -26.05
N ASP A 537 -15.93 -23.23 -27.21
CA ASP A 537 -15.12 -23.18 -28.41
C ASP A 537 -14.21 -21.94 -28.39
N LEU A 538 -12.93 -22.15 -28.72
CA LEU A 538 -11.96 -21.09 -28.91
C LEU A 538 -11.52 -21.06 -30.38
N PRO A 539 -11.48 -19.88 -31.01
CA PRO A 539 -10.88 -19.69 -32.33
C PRO A 539 -9.43 -20.21 -32.39
N ALA A 540 -8.98 -20.56 -33.60
CA ALA A 540 -7.65 -21.13 -33.84
C ALA A 540 -6.50 -20.28 -33.27
N CYS A 541 -6.64 -18.95 -33.24
CA CYS A 541 -5.65 -18.03 -32.69
C CYS A 541 -5.46 -18.12 -31.16
N TYR A 542 -6.36 -18.81 -30.46
CA TYR A 542 -6.36 -18.97 -28.99
C TYR A 542 -6.14 -20.42 -28.54
N GLN A 543 -5.79 -21.34 -29.46
CA GLN A 543 -5.63 -22.76 -29.13
C GLN A 543 -4.51 -23.03 -28.11
N HIS A 544 -3.54 -22.12 -27.94
CA HIS A 544 -2.52 -22.26 -26.90
C HIS A 544 -3.10 -22.31 -25.48
N ALA A 545 -4.28 -21.73 -25.26
CA ALA A 545 -4.95 -21.72 -23.97
C ALA A 545 -5.30 -23.13 -23.42
N GLU A 546 -5.37 -24.15 -24.29
CA GLU A 546 -5.61 -25.55 -23.90
C GLU A 546 -4.47 -26.15 -23.08
N ALA A 547 -3.24 -25.80 -23.46
CA ALA A 547 -2.01 -26.31 -22.85
C ALA A 547 -1.44 -25.34 -21.81
N ALA A 548 -1.94 -24.10 -21.76
CA ALA A 548 -1.48 -23.07 -20.85
C ALA A 548 -1.63 -23.49 -19.36
N PRO A 549 -0.71 -23.03 -18.49
CA PRO A 549 -0.82 -23.26 -17.05
C PRO A 549 -2.07 -22.58 -16.49
N ALA A 550 -2.49 -23.01 -15.30
CA ALA A 550 -3.58 -22.33 -14.59
C ALA A 550 -3.14 -20.91 -14.21
N VAL A 551 -4.05 -19.94 -14.36
CA VAL A 551 -3.85 -18.62 -13.78
C VAL A 551 -4.00 -18.72 -12.26
N GLU A 552 -3.08 -18.10 -11.54
CA GLU A 552 -3.15 -18.02 -10.08
C GLU A 552 -4.20 -16.97 -9.69
N SER A 553 -5.18 -17.40 -8.89
CA SER A 553 -6.19 -16.51 -8.33
C SER A 553 -6.14 -16.52 -6.81
N CYS A 554 -6.62 -15.45 -6.22
CA CYS A 554 -6.80 -15.28 -4.78
C CYS A 554 -8.14 -15.82 -4.28
N PHE A 555 -8.97 -16.46 -5.12
CA PHE A 555 -10.27 -16.99 -4.71
C PHE A 555 -10.13 -18.21 -3.79
N ASP A 556 -10.89 -18.24 -2.69
CA ASP A 556 -11.05 -19.46 -1.87
C ASP A 556 -12.20 -20.36 -2.40
N SER A 557 -13.17 -19.77 -3.08
CA SER A 557 -14.35 -20.46 -3.61
C SER A 557 -14.06 -21.09 -4.97
N ARG A 558 -14.37 -22.39 -5.09
CA ARG A 558 -14.37 -23.09 -6.38
C ARG A 558 -15.38 -22.49 -7.36
N ALA A 559 -16.54 -22.05 -6.87
CA ALA A 559 -17.61 -21.52 -7.70
C ALA A 559 -17.20 -20.19 -8.34
N ASP A 560 -16.50 -19.34 -7.59
CA ASP A 560 -16.03 -18.03 -8.06
C ASP A 560 -14.97 -18.20 -9.13
N ALA A 561 -13.98 -19.08 -8.88
CA ALA A 561 -12.95 -19.41 -9.86
C ALA A 561 -13.55 -20.01 -11.15
N GLN A 562 -14.53 -20.91 -11.04
CA GLN A 562 -15.23 -21.48 -12.20
C GLN A 562 -15.99 -20.39 -12.98
N ALA A 563 -16.76 -19.56 -12.28
CA ALA A 563 -17.54 -18.49 -12.90
C ALA A 563 -16.65 -17.48 -13.62
N GLU A 564 -15.50 -17.12 -13.05
CA GLU A 564 -14.57 -16.18 -13.68
C GLU A 564 -13.87 -16.78 -14.90
N ILE A 565 -13.35 -18.01 -14.82
CA ILE A 565 -12.67 -18.62 -15.96
C ILE A 565 -13.62 -18.93 -17.11
N ASP A 566 -14.86 -19.36 -16.82
CA ASP A 566 -15.91 -19.55 -17.85
C ASP A 566 -16.25 -18.23 -18.53
N ARG A 567 -16.34 -17.13 -17.76
CA ARG A 567 -16.59 -15.80 -18.29
C ARG A 567 -15.46 -15.31 -19.17
N VAL A 568 -14.20 -15.49 -18.77
CA VAL A 568 -13.03 -15.09 -19.57
C VAL A 568 -12.97 -15.91 -20.86
N VAL A 569 -13.14 -17.22 -20.82
CA VAL A 569 -13.19 -18.05 -22.05
C VAL A 569 -14.34 -17.60 -22.97
N LYS A 570 -15.50 -17.26 -22.41
CA LYS A 570 -16.62 -16.71 -23.19
C LYS A 570 -16.29 -15.38 -23.87
N LEU A 571 -15.50 -14.49 -23.24
CA LEU A 571 -15.05 -13.24 -23.88
C LEU A 571 -14.27 -13.53 -25.18
N TYR A 572 -13.45 -14.58 -25.17
CA TYR A 572 -12.57 -14.98 -26.26
C TYR A 572 -13.15 -16.06 -27.17
N ALA A 573 -14.44 -16.39 -27.05
CA ALA A 573 -15.13 -17.29 -27.96
C ALA A 573 -15.21 -16.73 -29.40
N VAL A 574 -14.95 -15.44 -29.57
CA VAL A 574 -14.78 -14.76 -30.87
C VAL A 574 -13.42 -14.06 -30.92
N PRO A 575 -12.78 -13.95 -32.10
CA PRO A 575 -11.56 -13.16 -32.25
C PRO A 575 -11.79 -11.70 -31.84
N ARG A 576 -10.86 -11.14 -31.07
CA ARG A 576 -10.88 -9.74 -30.63
C ARG A 576 -9.74 -8.96 -31.27
N ASN A 577 -9.88 -7.65 -31.37
CA ASN A 577 -8.88 -6.75 -31.93
C ASN A 577 -8.65 -5.56 -31.00
N PHE A 578 -7.43 -5.03 -31.04
CA PHE A 578 -7.12 -3.68 -30.59
C PHE A 578 -7.27 -2.70 -31.75
N TYR A 579 -7.94 -1.59 -31.49
CA TYR A 579 -8.11 -0.48 -32.42
C TYR A 579 -7.38 0.74 -31.87
N ALA A 580 -6.40 1.27 -32.60
CA ALA A 580 -5.62 2.43 -32.17
C ALA A 580 -5.69 3.56 -33.18
N GLY A 581 -6.08 4.75 -32.72
CA GLY A 581 -6.26 5.93 -33.57
C GLY A 581 -5.71 7.19 -32.91
N ARG A 582 -5.24 8.12 -33.75
CA ARG A 582 -4.78 9.46 -33.34
C ARG A 582 -5.79 10.52 -33.77
N MET A 583 -6.20 11.38 -32.85
CA MET A 583 -7.09 12.52 -33.06
C MET A 583 -6.38 13.82 -32.70
N THR A 584 -6.75 14.90 -33.37
CA THR A 584 -6.24 16.26 -33.12
C THR A 584 -7.41 17.21 -32.86
N ALA A 585 -7.18 18.26 -32.06
CA ALA A 585 -8.14 19.32 -31.80
C ALA A 585 -9.49 18.85 -31.17
N ARG A 586 -9.44 17.84 -30.30
CA ARG A 586 -10.62 17.34 -29.55
C ARG A 586 -10.42 17.36 -28.03
N PRO A 587 -10.23 18.54 -27.42
CA PRO A 587 -10.06 18.66 -25.97
C PRO A 587 -11.34 18.31 -25.18
N ASP A 588 -12.50 18.24 -25.86
CA ASP A 588 -13.79 17.84 -25.30
C ASP A 588 -13.88 16.33 -24.99
N LEU A 589 -13.05 15.50 -25.63
CA LEU A 589 -13.07 14.05 -25.44
C LEU A 589 -12.36 13.67 -24.13
N GLN A 590 -13.14 13.35 -23.10
CA GLN A 590 -12.63 12.88 -21.81
C GLN A 590 -12.85 11.38 -21.63
N LEU A 591 -12.34 10.60 -22.59
CA LEU A 591 -12.40 9.14 -22.51
C LEU A 591 -11.51 8.62 -21.39
N ARG A 592 -11.99 7.58 -20.69
CA ARG A 592 -11.32 7.00 -19.53
C ARG A 592 -11.16 5.48 -19.71
N PRO A 593 -10.04 4.89 -19.28
CA PRO A 593 -9.88 3.44 -19.27
C PRO A 593 -11.05 2.72 -18.59
N GLY A 594 -11.49 1.61 -19.17
CA GLY A 594 -12.63 0.83 -18.70
C GLY A 594 -14.01 1.28 -19.20
N GLN A 595 -14.14 2.47 -19.80
CA GLN A 595 -15.41 2.90 -20.40
C GLN A 595 -15.74 2.08 -21.64
N VAL A 596 -17.02 1.73 -21.79
CA VAL A 596 -17.55 1.10 -23.00
C VAL A 596 -18.31 2.13 -23.82
N GLY A 597 -18.03 2.17 -25.12
CA GLY A 597 -18.70 3.02 -26.09
C GLY A 597 -18.73 2.38 -27.46
N ARG A 598 -19.10 3.14 -28.49
CA ARG A 598 -19.16 2.67 -29.87
C ARG A 598 -18.23 3.47 -30.76
N ILE A 599 -17.47 2.76 -31.60
CA ILE A 599 -16.63 3.38 -32.65
C ILE A 599 -17.19 3.06 -34.03
N ARG A 600 -17.12 4.03 -34.95
CA ARG A 600 -17.44 3.86 -36.37
C ARG A 600 -16.24 4.19 -37.23
N TYR A 601 -16.00 3.38 -38.26
CA TYR A 601 -14.97 3.64 -39.27
C TYR A 601 -15.36 2.96 -40.60
N PRO A 602 -15.06 3.52 -41.77
CA PRO A 602 -15.55 2.99 -43.06
C PRO A 602 -15.00 1.60 -43.44
N ARG A 603 -13.93 1.14 -42.79
CA ARG A 603 -13.23 -0.13 -43.09
C ARG A 603 -13.25 -1.08 -41.89
N TYR A 604 -12.74 -2.29 -42.09
CA TYR A 604 -12.51 -3.30 -41.03
C TYR A 604 -13.79 -3.77 -40.30
N GLY A 605 -14.95 -3.65 -40.94
CA GLY A 605 -16.23 -4.08 -40.34
C GLY A 605 -16.80 -3.11 -39.30
N LEU A 606 -16.27 -1.88 -39.22
CA LEU A 606 -16.68 -0.86 -38.24
C LEU A 606 -17.75 0.11 -38.76
N ALA A 607 -18.20 -0.04 -40.02
CA ALA A 607 -19.10 0.95 -40.66
C ALA A 607 -20.48 1.04 -39.98
N ALA A 608 -21.00 -0.08 -39.46
CA ALA A 608 -22.25 -0.10 -38.69
C ALA A 608 -22.08 0.32 -37.22
N GLY A 609 -20.84 0.58 -36.79
CA GLY A 609 -20.46 0.76 -35.40
C GLY A 609 -20.17 -0.56 -34.69
N ARG A 610 -19.14 -0.55 -33.84
CA ARG A 610 -18.80 -1.66 -32.93
C ARG A 610 -18.65 -1.16 -31.51
N LYS A 611 -19.14 -1.93 -30.55
CA LYS A 611 -18.91 -1.63 -29.14
C LYS A 611 -17.49 -2.02 -28.76
N VAL A 612 -16.81 -1.14 -28.06
CA VAL A 612 -15.42 -1.31 -27.63
C VAL A 612 -15.23 -0.77 -26.23
N ILE A 613 -14.24 -1.31 -25.52
CA ILE A 613 -13.76 -0.77 -24.25
C ILE A 613 -12.51 0.09 -24.48
N VAL A 614 -12.39 1.20 -23.77
CA VAL A 614 -11.18 2.02 -23.75
C VAL A 614 -10.13 1.31 -22.92
N THR A 615 -8.97 1.01 -23.51
CA THR A 615 -7.84 0.34 -22.84
C THR A 615 -6.70 1.29 -22.52
N ALA A 616 -6.49 2.32 -23.35
CA ALA A 616 -5.51 3.36 -23.08
C ALA A 616 -5.90 4.68 -23.74
N VAL A 617 -5.54 5.77 -23.08
CA VAL A 617 -5.67 7.15 -23.56
C VAL A 617 -4.34 7.84 -23.31
N THR A 618 -3.72 8.34 -24.37
CA THR A 618 -2.59 9.27 -24.30
C THR A 618 -3.07 10.62 -24.76
N SER A 619 -2.99 11.63 -23.90
CA SER A 619 -3.53 12.95 -24.17
C SER A 619 -2.45 14.02 -24.03
N ASN A 620 -2.53 15.04 -24.87
CA ASN A 620 -1.81 16.29 -24.70
C ASN A 620 -2.81 17.43 -24.51
N PRO A 621 -3.00 17.93 -23.28
CA PRO A 621 -4.01 18.95 -22.99
C PRO A 621 -3.71 20.31 -23.64
N ILE A 622 -2.46 20.55 -24.06
CA ILE A 622 -2.03 21.80 -24.70
C ILE A 622 -2.33 21.77 -26.20
N THR A 623 -1.95 20.69 -26.89
CA THR A 623 -2.18 20.57 -28.34
C THR A 623 -3.57 20.02 -28.69
N GLY A 624 -4.29 19.47 -27.71
CA GLY A 624 -5.56 18.76 -27.92
C GLY A 624 -5.40 17.44 -28.69
N GLU A 625 -4.17 16.93 -28.76
CA GLU A 625 -3.86 15.65 -29.39
C GLU A 625 -4.21 14.49 -28.46
N GLN A 626 -4.86 13.47 -29.01
CA GLN A 626 -5.15 12.23 -28.29
C GLN A 626 -4.80 11.00 -29.12
N THR A 627 -4.14 10.03 -28.50
CA THR A 627 -4.00 8.67 -29.03
C THR A 627 -4.84 7.73 -28.18
N LEU A 628 -5.82 7.09 -28.82
CA LEU A 628 -6.81 6.24 -28.19
C LEU A 628 -6.55 4.79 -28.57
N LYS A 629 -6.62 3.88 -27.59
CA LYS A 629 -6.58 2.43 -27.81
C LYS A 629 -7.83 1.78 -27.25
N PHE A 630 -8.55 1.08 -28.12
CA PHE A 630 -9.77 0.36 -27.79
C PHE A 630 -9.60 -1.15 -27.96
N TRP A 631 -10.46 -1.94 -27.31
CA TRP A 631 -10.53 -3.40 -27.46
C TRP A 631 -11.98 -3.85 -27.68
N GLY A 632 -12.20 -4.79 -28.61
CA GLY A 632 -13.52 -5.32 -28.93
C GLY A 632 -13.49 -6.40 -30.01
N ALA A 633 -14.66 -6.97 -30.33
CA ALA A 633 -14.81 -7.99 -31.37
C ALA A 633 -14.93 -7.40 -32.78
#